data_AF-A0A8X6KN19-F1
#
_entry.id   AF-A0A8X6KN19-F1
#
_cell.length_a   1.000
_cell.length_b   1.000
_cell.length_c   1.000
_cell.angle_alpha   90.00
_cell.angle_beta   90.00
_cell.angle_gamma   90.00
#
_symmetry.space_group_name_H-M   'P 1'
#
loop_
_entity.id
_entity.type
_entity.pdbx_description
1 polymer ?
#
loop_
_entity_poly.entity_id
_entity_poly.type
_entity_poly.pdbx_seq_one_letter_code
_entity_poly.pdbx_strand_id
1 'polypeptide(L)'
;MPSLQPGNFIALKVSSPGSEYDCFGIPLEVVQAMNADFDGDECNLYLVPNALSQAECATILNPESQLWCFFMQGPKLTPTQNMMVVYFAKFNDIQFLPYKQSDLSKTFQVLYDCYGSQKAFEYIYQLRQFYLDVLQSQMCFALTLQEMQTLYQWGRESLEVFQENAETSSVCLVTQVLSREPKVVLSTCIKCLDPSGIKTMYL
;
A
#
# COMPACT_ATOMS: atom_id res chain seq x y z
N MET A 1 -8.29 -15.08 -6.96
CA MET A 1 -9.09 -13.97 -6.36
C MET A 1 -10.48 -13.82 -7.00
N PRO A 2 -11.57 -13.69 -6.23
CA PRO A 2 -12.92 -13.47 -6.76
C PRO A 2 -13.11 -12.03 -7.28
N SER A 3 -13.79 -11.87 -8.41
CA SER A 3 -14.17 -10.55 -8.94
C SER A 3 -15.39 -10.01 -8.18
N LEU A 4 -15.15 -9.23 -7.14
CA LEU A 4 -16.19 -8.63 -6.29
C LEU A 4 -16.66 -7.28 -6.83
N GLN A 5 -15.82 -6.58 -7.59
CA GLN A 5 -16.06 -5.21 -8.05
C GLN A 5 -15.47 -5.00 -9.45
N PRO A 6 -16.01 -4.04 -10.24
CA PRO A 6 -15.46 -3.72 -11.57
C PRO A 6 -13.98 -3.30 -11.53
N GLY A 7 -13.49 -2.80 -10.38
CA GLY A 7 -12.10 -2.44 -10.16
C GLY A 7 -11.12 -3.63 -10.16
N ASN A 8 -11.61 -4.86 -10.03
CA ASN A 8 -10.76 -6.06 -10.11
C ASN A 8 -10.33 -6.41 -11.55
N PHE A 9 -10.89 -5.74 -12.56
CA PHE A 9 -10.47 -5.87 -13.96
C PHE A 9 -9.62 -4.69 -14.38
N ILE A 10 -8.42 -4.99 -14.87
CA ILE A 10 -7.41 -4.00 -15.23
C ILE A 10 -6.82 -4.38 -16.58
N ALA A 11 -6.68 -3.40 -17.47
CA ALA A 11 -5.93 -3.57 -18.70
C ALA A 11 -4.50 -3.07 -18.50
N LEU A 12 -3.53 -3.96 -18.73
CA LEU A 12 -2.10 -3.66 -18.64
C LEU A 12 -1.44 -3.90 -20.00
N LYS A 13 -0.42 -3.09 -20.30
CA LYS A 13 0.44 -3.34 -21.45
C LYS A 13 1.35 -4.52 -21.13
N VAL A 14 1.35 -5.52 -22.02
CA VAL A 14 2.27 -6.66 -21.91
C VAL A 14 3.69 -6.17 -22.17
N SER A 15 4.59 -6.40 -21.23
CA SER A 15 6.04 -6.31 -21.42
C SER A 15 6.61 -7.72 -21.47
N SER A 16 7.61 -7.96 -22.32
CA SER A 16 8.29 -9.26 -22.36
C SER A 16 8.82 -9.62 -20.98
N PRO A 17 8.39 -10.74 -20.37
CA PRO A 17 9.01 -11.19 -19.14
C PRO A 17 10.48 -11.55 -19.42
N GLY A 18 11.34 -11.37 -18.44
CA GLY A 18 12.61 -12.10 -18.44
C GLY A 18 12.28 -13.58 -18.48
N SER A 19 12.90 -14.34 -19.38
CA SER A 19 12.60 -15.77 -19.64
C SER A 19 12.94 -16.72 -18.48
N GLU A 20 13.16 -16.18 -17.29
CA GLU A 20 13.72 -16.86 -16.12
C GLU A 20 12.65 -17.32 -15.14
N TYR A 21 11.39 -16.85 -15.26
CA TYR A 21 10.34 -17.12 -14.29
C TYR A 21 9.06 -17.63 -14.95
N ASP A 22 8.48 -18.70 -14.40
CA ASP A 22 7.19 -19.26 -14.79
C ASP A 22 6.04 -18.57 -14.02
N CYS A 23 6.03 -17.23 -14.05
CA CYS A 23 5.00 -16.42 -13.41
C CYS A 23 4.81 -15.09 -14.13
N PHE A 24 3.63 -14.47 -13.95
CA PHE A 24 3.35 -13.13 -14.45
C PHE A 24 3.68 -12.09 -13.38
N GLY A 25 4.44 -11.06 -13.76
CA GLY A 25 4.65 -9.88 -12.92
C GLY A 25 3.56 -8.83 -13.16
N ILE A 26 2.99 -8.30 -12.08
CA ILE A 26 2.09 -7.14 -12.12
C ILE A 26 2.66 -6.01 -11.23
N PRO A 27 2.38 -4.73 -11.53
CA PRO A 27 2.76 -3.62 -10.66
C PRO A 27 2.15 -3.76 -9.26
N LEU A 28 2.93 -3.49 -8.20
CA LEU A 28 2.43 -3.63 -6.83
C LEU A 28 1.27 -2.68 -6.50
N GLU A 29 1.12 -1.59 -7.24
CA GLU A 29 0.10 -0.58 -6.96
C GLU A 29 -1.31 -1.01 -7.38
N VAL A 30 -1.44 -2.05 -8.23
CA VAL A 30 -2.74 -2.60 -8.62
C VAL A 30 -3.23 -3.70 -7.68
N VAL A 31 -2.35 -4.20 -6.81
CA VAL A 31 -2.57 -5.40 -5.98
C VAL A 31 -3.73 -5.20 -5.00
N GLN A 32 -3.82 -4.02 -4.38
CA GLN A 32 -4.94 -3.69 -3.49
C GLN A 32 -6.28 -3.67 -4.23
N ALA A 33 -6.33 -3.15 -5.46
CA ALA A 33 -7.53 -3.16 -6.29
C ALA A 33 -7.92 -4.57 -6.75
N MET A 34 -6.96 -5.48 -6.85
CA MET A 34 -7.18 -6.89 -7.15
C MET A 34 -7.46 -7.74 -5.89
N ASN A 35 -7.34 -7.13 -4.71
CA ASN A 35 -7.35 -7.81 -3.41
C ASN A 35 -6.30 -8.93 -3.30
N ALA A 36 -5.18 -8.82 -4.02
CA ALA A 36 -4.10 -9.81 -4.02
C ALA A 36 -3.05 -9.51 -2.94
N ASP A 37 -2.20 -10.49 -2.59
CA ASP A 37 -1.08 -10.29 -1.65
C ASP A 37 0.20 -11.11 -1.95
N PHE A 38 0.20 -11.91 -3.04
CA PHE A 38 1.32 -12.77 -3.48
C PHE A 38 1.68 -13.92 -2.52
N ASP A 39 0.72 -14.44 -1.76
CA ASP A 39 0.91 -15.63 -0.92
C ASP A 39 0.75 -16.98 -1.67
N GLY A 40 0.61 -16.94 -3.00
CA GLY A 40 0.23 -18.08 -3.85
C GLY A 40 -0.96 -17.80 -4.77
N ASP A 41 -1.46 -16.55 -4.76
CA ASP A 41 -2.53 -16.08 -5.62
C ASP A 41 -2.35 -16.37 -7.11
N GLU A 42 -3.44 -16.83 -7.74
CA GLU A 42 -3.56 -16.97 -9.19
C GLU A 42 -4.50 -15.91 -9.77
N CYS A 43 -4.14 -15.40 -10.95
CA CYS A 43 -4.92 -14.43 -11.70
C CYS A 43 -5.14 -14.88 -13.16
N ASN A 44 -6.31 -14.53 -13.71
CA ASN A 44 -6.64 -14.86 -15.09
C ASN A 44 -6.10 -13.79 -16.04
N LEU A 45 -5.41 -14.23 -17.10
CA LEU A 45 -4.97 -13.37 -18.20
C LEU A 45 -5.90 -13.54 -19.40
N TYR A 46 -6.50 -12.44 -19.86
CA TYR A 46 -7.33 -12.43 -21.05
C TYR A 46 -6.63 -11.66 -22.18
N LEU A 47 -6.26 -12.37 -23.24
CA LEU A 47 -5.73 -11.73 -24.45
C LEU A 47 -6.90 -11.19 -25.28
N VAL A 48 -6.85 -9.90 -25.61
CA VAL A 48 -7.87 -9.24 -26.43
C VAL A 48 -7.35 -9.14 -27.87
N PRO A 49 -7.86 -9.94 -28.83
CA PRO A 49 -7.27 -10.02 -30.17
C PRO A 49 -7.72 -8.88 -31.10
N ASN A 50 -8.89 -8.29 -30.86
CA ASN A 50 -9.48 -7.28 -31.73
C ASN A 50 -8.97 -5.87 -31.39
N ALA A 51 -8.50 -5.12 -32.37
CA ALA A 51 -7.94 -3.77 -32.19
C ALA A 51 -8.94 -2.78 -31.55
N LEU A 52 -10.23 -2.86 -31.91
CA LEU A 52 -11.26 -2.00 -31.28
C LEU A 52 -11.43 -2.33 -29.81
N SER A 53 -11.51 -3.61 -29.47
CA SER A 53 -11.60 -4.06 -28.08
C SER A 53 -10.33 -3.77 -27.29
N GLN A 54 -9.15 -3.83 -27.91
CA GLN A 54 -7.89 -3.40 -27.29
C GLN A 54 -7.93 -1.91 -26.96
N ALA A 55 -8.39 -1.07 -27.89
CA ALA A 55 -8.52 0.37 -27.66
C ALA A 55 -9.53 0.69 -26.56
N GLU A 56 -10.66 -0.01 -26.53
CA GLU A 56 -11.66 0.10 -25.48
C GLU A 56 -11.07 -0.28 -24.11
N CYS A 57 -10.43 -1.44 -24.00
CA CYS A 57 -9.76 -1.87 -22.77
C CYS A 57 -8.66 -0.89 -22.33
N ALA A 58 -7.83 -0.41 -23.26
CA ALA A 58 -6.77 0.56 -22.97
C ALA A 58 -7.30 1.95 -22.58
N THR A 59 -8.55 2.27 -22.90
CA THR A 59 -9.17 3.54 -22.55
C THR A 59 -9.96 3.45 -21.25
N ILE A 60 -10.76 2.39 -21.09
CA ILE A 60 -11.72 2.23 -20.00
C ILE A 60 -11.12 1.47 -18.81
N LEU A 61 -10.22 0.52 -19.04
CA LEU A 61 -9.66 -0.35 -17.99
C LEU A 61 -8.21 -0.01 -17.64
N ASN A 62 -7.62 1.01 -18.28
CA ASN A 62 -6.27 1.45 -17.97
C ASN A 62 -6.22 2.14 -16.59
N PRO A 63 -5.30 1.72 -15.71
CA PRO A 63 -5.09 2.36 -14.42
C PRO A 63 -4.81 3.87 -14.47
N GLU A 64 -4.17 4.36 -15.54
CA GLU A 64 -3.87 5.79 -15.72
C GLU A 64 -5.14 6.62 -15.95
N SER A 65 -6.10 6.09 -16.73
CA SER A 65 -7.34 6.78 -17.05
C SER A 65 -8.44 6.59 -16.00
N GLN A 66 -8.27 5.63 -15.09
CA GLN A 66 -9.24 5.26 -14.05
C GLN A 66 -8.58 5.09 -12.69
N LEU A 67 -7.82 6.09 -12.26
CA LEU A 67 -7.12 6.04 -10.98
C LEU A 67 -8.09 5.98 -9.80
N TRP A 68 -9.31 6.48 -9.93
CA TRP A 68 -10.36 6.41 -8.90
C TRP A 68 -11.53 5.55 -9.37
N CYS A 69 -11.97 4.58 -8.57
CA CYS A 69 -13.16 3.80 -8.86
C CYS A 69 -14.29 4.18 -7.90
N PHE A 70 -15.35 4.77 -8.45
CA PHE A 70 -16.52 5.23 -7.69
C PHE A 70 -17.18 4.10 -6.86
N PHE A 71 -17.13 2.86 -7.37
CA PHE A 71 -17.69 1.68 -6.70
C PHE A 71 -16.79 1.12 -5.58
N MET A 72 -15.47 1.33 -5.66
CA MET A 72 -14.54 0.96 -4.57
C MET A 72 -14.43 2.05 -3.50
N GLN A 73 -15.03 3.23 -3.72
CA GLN A 73 -14.84 4.44 -2.91
C GLN A 73 -13.35 4.77 -2.69
N GLY A 74 -12.50 4.48 -3.67
CA GLY A 74 -11.06 4.57 -3.50
C GLY A 74 -10.28 4.41 -4.80
N PRO A 75 -8.95 4.60 -4.74
CA PRO A 75 -8.13 4.57 -5.92
C PRO A 75 -7.88 3.13 -6.40
N LYS A 76 -7.93 2.89 -7.73
CA LYS A 76 -7.50 1.64 -8.36
C LYS A 76 -5.98 1.42 -8.27
N LEU A 77 -5.24 2.52 -8.10
CA LEU A 77 -3.81 2.50 -7.88
C LEU A 77 -3.51 3.08 -6.51
N THR A 78 -2.94 2.26 -5.65
CA THR A 78 -2.60 2.64 -4.29
C THR A 78 -1.09 2.58 -4.11
N PRO A 79 -0.45 3.59 -3.50
CA PRO A 79 0.92 3.46 -3.04
C PRO A 79 1.08 2.21 -2.17
N THR A 80 2.19 1.50 -2.36
CA THR A 80 2.48 0.28 -1.61
C THR A 80 2.78 0.58 -0.15
N GLN A 81 2.74 -0.44 0.72
CA GLN A 81 3.13 -0.30 2.12
C GLN A 81 4.53 0.29 2.27
N ASN A 82 5.50 -0.19 1.51
CA ASN A 82 6.87 0.31 1.59
C ASN A 82 7.00 1.76 1.09
N MET A 83 6.22 2.13 0.07
CA MET A 83 6.14 3.53 -0.37
C MET A 83 5.56 4.44 0.71
N MET A 84 4.58 3.96 1.49
CA MET A 84 4.04 4.70 2.62
C MET A 84 5.10 4.93 3.70
N VAL A 85 5.94 3.93 4.00
CA VAL A 85 7.03 4.09 4.99
C VAL A 85 7.98 5.20 4.54
N VAL A 86 8.44 5.17 3.28
CA VAL A 86 9.30 6.24 2.74
C VAL A 86 8.58 7.58 2.77
N TYR A 87 7.32 7.63 2.37
CA TYR A 87 6.53 8.86 2.38
C TYR A 87 6.53 9.55 3.74
N PHE A 88 6.31 8.79 4.82
CA PHE A 88 6.29 9.37 6.16
C PHE A 88 7.70 9.67 6.70
N ALA A 89 8.67 8.77 6.47
CA ALA A 89 10.04 8.97 6.94
C ALA A 89 10.73 10.17 6.26
N LYS A 90 10.36 10.46 5.01
CA LYS A 90 10.93 11.52 4.18
C LYS A 90 9.90 12.60 3.85
N PHE A 91 8.86 12.75 4.68
CA PHE A 91 7.74 13.64 4.41
C PHE A 91 8.19 15.05 4.02
N ASN A 92 9.15 15.63 4.74
CA ASN A 92 9.66 16.97 4.48
C ASN A 92 10.51 17.07 3.20
N ASP A 93 11.18 16.00 2.81
CA ASP A 93 12.08 15.96 1.64
C ASP A 93 11.30 15.85 0.32
N ILE A 94 10.06 15.38 0.37
CA ILE A 94 9.20 15.22 -0.82
C ILE A 94 8.66 16.58 -1.29
N GLN A 95 9.30 17.18 -2.29
CA GLN A 95 8.89 18.48 -2.86
C GLN A 95 7.96 18.35 -4.07
N PHE A 96 7.91 17.18 -4.71
CA PHE A 96 7.15 16.97 -5.94
C PHE A 96 5.66 16.68 -5.71
N LEU A 97 5.24 16.36 -4.48
CA LEU A 97 3.82 16.16 -4.13
C LEU A 97 3.22 17.46 -3.58
N PRO A 98 2.37 18.19 -4.34
CA PRO A 98 1.64 19.31 -3.80
C PRO A 98 0.55 18.82 -2.83
N TYR A 99 0.19 19.66 -1.86
CA TYR A 99 -0.86 19.37 -0.87
C TYR A 99 -0.68 18.07 -0.07
N LYS A 100 0.56 17.59 0.10
CA LYS A 100 0.88 16.39 0.87
C LYS A 100 0.30 16.47 2.29
N GLN A 101 -0.47 15.44 2.67
CA GLN A 101 -1.15 15.30 3.96
C GLN A 101 -0.48 14.20 4.79
N SER A 102 -0.72 14.17 6.11
CA SER A 102 -0.33 13.04 6.96
C SER A 102 -1.06 11.73 6.63
N ASP A 103 -1.94 11.74 5.63
CA ASP A 103 -2.60 10.57 5.05
C ASP A 103 -2.35 10.58 3.54
N LEU A 104 -1.62 9.56 3.06
CA LEU A 104 -1.25 9.46 1.65
C LEU A 104 -2.48 9.23 0.75
N SER A 105 -3.50 8.53 1.23
CA SER A 105 -4.73 8.30 0.47
C SER A 105 -5.49 9.60 0.26
N LYS A 106 -5.58 10.45 1.29
CA LYS A 106 -6.16 11.80 1.18
C LYS A 106 -5.35 12.69 0.25
N THR A 107 -4.02 12.57 0.29
CA THR A 107 -3.15 13.30 -0.65
C THR A 107 -3.52 12.95 -2.09
N PHE A 108 -3.60 11.67 -2.43
CA PHE A 108 -3.95 11.26 -3.79
C PHE A 108 -5.41 11.55 -4.17
N GLN A 109 -6.34 11.54 -3.21
CA GLN A 109 -7.70 12.02 -3.43
C GLN A 109 -7.72 13.50 -3.83
N VAL A 110 -7.03 14.37 -3.08
CA VAL A 110 -6.94 15.81 -3.41
C VAL A 110 -6.27 16.02 -4.77
N LEU A 111 -5.21 15.29 -5.07
CA LEU A 111 -4.53 15.37 -6.38
C LEU A 111 -5.46 14.96 -7.52
N TYR A 112 -6.25 13.91 -7.32
CA TYR A 112 -7.26 13.47 -8.28
C TYR A 112 -8.36 14.53 -8.46
N ASP A 113 -8.89 15.08 -7.37
CA ASP A 113 -9.96 16.08 -7.42
C ASP A 113 -9.49 17.39 -8.10
N CYS A 114 -8.23 17.78 -7.89
CA CYS A 114 -7.67 19.01 -8.46
C CYS A 114 -7.19 18.85 -9.91
N TYR A 115 -6.57 17.72 -10.26
CA TYR A 115 -5.83 17.57 -11.52
C TYR A 115 -6.32 16.41 -12.41
N GLY A 116 -7.23 15.59 -11.90
CA GLY A 116 -7.73 14.40 -12.59
C GLY A 116 -6.78 13.20 -12.55
N SER A 117 -7.24 12.10 -13.14
CA SER A 117 -6.60 10.78 -13.09
C SER A 117 -5.16 10.76 -13.60
N GLN A 118 -4.93 11.33 -14.79
CA GLN A 118 -3.63 11.26 -15.46
C GLN A 118 -2.53 11.95 -14.66
N LYS A 119 -2.80 13.14 -14.14
CA LYS A 119 -1.81 13.87 -13.34
C LYS A 119 -1.58 13.23 -11.97
N ALA A 120 -2.63 12.71 -11.33
CA ALA A 120 -2.51 11.93 -10.10
C ALA A 120 -1.64 10.67 -10.31
N PHE A 121 -1.77 10.03 -11.47
CA PHE A 121 -0.95 8.87 -11.85
C PHE A 121 0.53 9.23 -11.97
N GLU A 122 0.86 10.36 -12.61
CA GLU A 122 2.24 10.85 -12.70
C GLU A 122 2.86 11.03 -11.31
N TYR A 123 2.11 11.52 -10.33
CA TYR A 123 2.58 11.66 -8.95
C TYR A 123 2.82 10.31 -8.26
N ILE A 124 1.99 9.29 -8.51
CA ILE A 124 2.26 7.92 -8.04
C ILE A 124 3.58 7.42 -8.64
N TYR A 125 3.77 7.64 -9.94
CA TYR A 125 5.00 7.23 -10.61
C TYR A 125 6.24 7.95 -10.06
N GLN A 126 6.18 9.26 -9.83
CA GLN A 126 7.26 10.02 -9.20
C GLN A 126 7.54 9.52 -7.77
N LEU A 127 6.50 9.21 -7.00
CA LEU A 127 6.65 8.63 -5.66
C LEU A 127 7.32 7.26 -5.72
N ARG A 128 7.00 6.43 -6.72
CA ARG A 128 7.67 5.14 -6.94
C ARG A 128 9.16 5.33 -7.22
N GLN A 129 9.52 6.26 -8.11
CA GLN A 129 10.93 6.54 -8.41
C GLN A 129 11.69 7.04 -7.18
N PHE A 130 11.08 7.96 -6.43
CA PHE A 130 11.65 8.46 -5.17
C PHE A 130 11.83 7.34 -4.14
N TYR A 131 10.83 6.47 -3.98
CA TYR A 131 10.90 5.29 -3.11
C TYR A 131 12.07 4.37 -3.48
N LEU A 132 12.23 4.06 -4.77
CA LEU A 132 13.30 3.18 -5.25
C LEU A 132 14.68 3.80 -5.02
N ASP A 133 14.83 5.11 -5.24
CA ASP A 133 16.07 5.82 -4.94
C ASP A 133 16.41 5.77 -3.45
N VAL A 134 15.45 6.11 -2.57
CA VAL A 134 15.65 6.09 -1.12
C VAL A 134 16.09 4.70 -0.62
N LEU A 135 15.48 3.64 -1.15
CA LEU A 135 15.87 2.27 -0.80
C LEU A 135 17.28 1.88 -1.26
N GLN A 136 17.69 2.36 -2.43
CA GLN A 136 18.99 2.01 -3.01
C GLN A 136 20.14 2.82 -2.40
N SER A 137 19.89 4.07 -2.02
CA SER A 137 20.95 5.02 -1.70
C SER A 137 20.96 5.54 -0.27
N GLN A 138 19.84 5.46 0.47
CA GLN A 138 19.70 6.21 1.73
C GLN A 138 19.26 5.38 2.93
N MET A 139 18.41 4.36 2.74
CA MET A 139 17.75 3.70 3.86
C MET A 139 17.42 2.24 3.59
N CYS A 140 17.70 1.39 4.57
CA CYS A 140 17.22 0.01 4.62
C CYS A 140 16.16 -0.10 5.72
N PHE A 141 15.01 -0.69 5.41
CA PHE A 141 13.97 -0.98 6.39
C PHE A 141 14.14 -2.40 6.91
N ALA A 142 14.64 -2.51 8.14
CA ALA A 142 14.67 -3.77 8.87
C ALA A 142 14.23 -3.50 10.30
N LEU A 143 13.45 -4.41 10.87
CA LEU A 143 13.22 -4.46 12.31
C LEU A 143 14.29 -5.35 12.92
N THR A 144 15.21 -4.76 13.65
CA THR A 144 16.24 -5.52 14.37
C THR A 144 15.67 -6.18 15.62
N LEU A 145 16.36 -7.19 16.13
CA LEU A 145 15.99 -7.84 17.39
C LEU A 145 15.95 -6.84 18.56
N GLN A 146 16.89 -5.90 18.60
CA GLN A 146 16.96 -4.88 19.64
C GLN A 146 15.74 -3.93 19.57
N GLU A 147 15.37 -3.50 18.38
CA GLU A 147 14.18 -2.68 18.17
C GLU A 147 12.89 -3.42 18.57
N MET A 148 12.78 -4.70 18.25
CA MET A 148 11.68 -5.56 18.71
C MET A 148 11.64 -5.70 20.24
N GLN A 149 12.79 -5.82 20.90
CA GLN A 149 12.87 -5.86 22.36
C GLN A 149 12.44 -4.54 23.00
N THR A 150 12.81 -3.41 22.41
CA THR A 150 12.39 -2.08 22.85
C THR A 150 10.87 -1.91 22.73
N LEU A 151 10.30 -2.28 21.58
CA LEU A 151 8.85 -2.30 21.39
C LEU A 151 8.15 -3.16 22.44
N TYR A 152 8.71 -4.34 22.75
CA TYR A 152 8.21 -5.24 23.79
C TYR A 152 8.25 -4.62 25.19
N GLN A 153 9.33 -3.92 25.55
CA GLN A 153 9.45 -3.24 26.84
C GLN A 153 8.40 -2.14 26.98
N TRP A 154 8.26 -1.26 25.98
CA TRP A 154 7.22 -0.22 25.98
C TRP A 154 5.81 -0.82 26.03
N GLY A 155 5.60 -1.92 25.30
CA GLY A 155 4.36 -2.67 25.34
C GLY A 155 4.07 -3.23 26.73
N ARG A 156 5.07 -3.72 27.48
CA ARG A 156 4.86 -4.25 28.84
C ARG A 156 4.52 -3.20 29.88
N GLU A 157 5.00 -1.97 29.74
CA GLU A 157 4.81 -0.92 30.74
C GLU A 157 3.36 -0.43 30.78
N SER A 158 2.90 0.25 29.74
CA SER A 158 1.49 0.65 29.61
C SER A 158 1.14 1.01 28.16
N LEU A 159 -0.15 1.12 27.87
CA LEU A 159 -0.58 1.59 26.55
C LEU A 159 -0.21 3.06 26.32
N GLU A 160 -0.28 3.90 27.36
CA GLU A 160 0.11 5.32 27.25
C GLU A 160 1.61 5.46 26.94
N VAL A 161 2.47 4.73 27.66
CA VAL A 161 3.92 4.73 27.43
C VAL A 161 4.24 4.26 26.01
N PHE A 162 3.56 3.21 25.54
CA PHE A 162 3.71 2.74 24.17
C PHE A 162 3.31 3.82 23.15
N GLN A 163 2.18 4.49 23.36
CA GLN A 163 1.66 5.50 22.43
C GLN A 163 2.55 6.75 22.37
N GLU A 164 3.06 7.21 23.51
CA GLU A 164 3.96 8.37 23.61
C GLU A 164 5.29 8.11 22.89
N ASN A 165 5.91 6.96 23.15
CA ASN A 165 7.17 6.59 22.49
C ASN A 165 6.98 6.23 21.01
N ALA A 166 5.80 5.76 20.62
CA ALA A 166 5.50 5.41 19.24
C ALA A 166 5.31 6.60 18.29
N GLU A 167 5.14 7.82 18.80
CA GLU A 167 4.98 9.03 17.97
C GLU A 167 6.29 9.54 17.38
N THR A 168 7.39 9.29 18.08
CA THR A 168 8.71 9.81 17.71
C THR A 168 9.67 8.72 17.23
N SER A 169 9.29 7.45 17.40
CA SER A 169 10.11 6.30 17.02
C SER A 169 9.96 5.91 15.54
N SER A 170 11.08 5.93 14.82
CA SER A 170 11.18 5.41 13.45
C SER A 170 10.82 3.91 13.36
N VAL A 171 11.08 3.15 14.42
CA VAL A 171 10.72 1.74 14.56
C VAL A 171 9.20 1.56 14.57
N CYS A 172 8.51 2.41 15.33
CA CYS A 172 7.05 2.41 15.38
C CYS A 172 6.44 2.86 14.05
N LEU A 173 7.08 3.77 13.31
CA LEU A 173 6.60 4.20 12.00
C LEU A 173 6.54 3.04 11.00
N VAL A 174 7.64 2.27 10.87
CA VAL A 174 7.68 1.09 9.99
C VAL A 174 6.60 0.09 10.40
N THR A 175 6.50 -0.18 11.71
CA THR A 175 5.57 -1.18 12.23
C THR A 175 4.10 -0.75 12.07
N GLN A 176 3.77 0.54 12.28
CA GLN A 176 2.42 1.10 12.09
C GLN A 176 1.96 1.08 10.63
N VAL A 177 2.87 1.38 9.71
CA VAL A 177 2.56 1.38 8.27
C VAL A 177 2.39 -0.06 7.76
N LEU A 178 3.24 -0.99 8.19
CA LEU A 178 3.16 -2.40 7.78
C LEU A 178 1.96 -3.13 8.38
N SER A 179 1.61 -2.84 9.65
CA SER A 179 0.49 -3.52 10.31
C SER A 179 -0.88 -3.06 9.83
N ARG A 180 -0.99 -1.92 9.11
CA ARG A 180 -2.26 -1.26 8.75
C ARG A 180 -3.18 -1.02 9.96
N GLU A 181 -2.65 -1.10 11.18
CA GLU A 181 -3.45 -1.19 12.38
C GLU A 181 -3.21 0.00 13.33
N PRO A 182 -4.24 0.41 14.07
CA PRO A 182 -4.09 1.42 15.11
C PRO A 182 -3.06 0.98 16.16
N LYS A 183 -2.36 1.94 16.77
CA LYS A 183 -1.35 1.72 17.83
C LYS A 183 -1.80 0.75 18.94
N VAL A 184 -3.11 0.68 19.18
CA VAL A 184 -3.76 -0.23 20.14
C VAL A 184 -3.59 -1.70 19.76
N VAL A 185 -3.75 -2.06 18.48
CA VAL A 185 -3.63 -3.46 18.06
C VAL A 185 -2.16 -3.89 18.02
N LEU A 186 -1.25 -2.99 17.63
CA LEU A 186 0.18 -3.22 17.72
C LEU A 186 0.62 -3.52 19.17
N SER A 187 0.17 -2.70 20.12
CA SER A 187 0.38 -2.93 21.55
C SER A 187 -0.17 -4.27 22.01
N THR A 188 -1.31 -4.71 21.47
CA THR A 188 -1.98 -5.96 21.83
C THR A 188 -1.21 -7.18 21.28
N CYS A 189 -0.74 -7.11 20.04
CA CYS A 189 0.11 -8.13 19.43
C CYS A 189 1.45 -8.28 20.17
N ILE A 190 2.04 -7.16 20.59
CA ILE A 190 3.31 -7.12 21.34
C ILE A 190 3.15 -7.66 22.77
N LYS A 191 2.02 -7.40 23.44
CA LYS A 191 1.77 -7.86 24.82
C LYS A 191 1.58 -9.38 24.94
N CYS A 192 1.46 -10.11 23.82
CA CYS A 192 0.85 -11.44 23.75
C CYS A 192 -0.61 -11.39 24.24
N LEU A 193 -1.54 -11.90 23.42
CA LEU A 193 -2.90 -12.15 23.87
C LEU A 193 -2.84 -13.09 25.07
N ASP A 194 -3.33 -12.62 26.22
CA ASP A 194 -3.75 -13.51 27.29
C ASP A 194 -4.77 -14.50 26.65
N PRO A 195 -4.61 -15.83 26.78
CA PRO A 195 -5.41 -16.79 26.00
C PRO A 195 -6.93 -16.77 26.28
N SER A 196 -7.42 -15.92 27.18
CA SER A 196 -8.81 -15.87 27.64
C SER A 196 -9.65 -14.78 26.96
N GLY A 197 -9.58 -14.71 25.63
CA GLY A 197 -10.42 -13.83 24.79
C GLY A 197 -11.72 -14.47 24.31
N ILE A 198 -12.17 -15.60 24.86
CA ILE A 198 -13.53 -16.10 24.64
C ILE A 198 -14.49 -15.11 25.30
N LYS A 199 -14.95 -14.11 24.55
CA LYS A 199 -16.23 -13.48 24.84
C LYS A 199 -17.27 -14.56 24.70
N THR A 200 -17.75 -15.04 25.83
CA THR A 200 -18.99 -15.80 25.96
C THR A 200 -20.08 -15.00 25.23
N MET A 201 -20.45 -15.43 24.02
CA MET A 201 -21.77 -15.15 23.47
C MET A 201 -22.75 -15.97 24.31
N TYR A 202 -23.28 -15.37 25.37
CA TYR A 202 -24.55 -15.83 25.90
C TYR A 202 -25.64 -15.39 24.91
N LEU A 203 -26.39 -16.37 24.42
CA LEU A 203 -27.71 -16.17 23.82
C LEU A 203 -28.64 -15.44 24.80
#